data_AF-A0A3M1N5F3-F1
#
_entry.id   AF-A0A3M1N5F3-F1
#
_cell.length_a   1.000
_cell.length_b   1.000
_cell.length_c   1.000
_cell.angle_alpha   90.00
_cell.angle_beta   90.00
_cell.angle_gamma   90.00
#
_symmetry.space_group_name_H-M   'P 1'
#
loop_
_entity.id
_entity.type
_entity.pdbx_description
1 polymer ?
#
loop_
_entity_poly.entity_id
_entity_poly.type
_entity_poly.pdbx_seq_one_letter_code
_entity_poly.pdbx_strand_id
1 'polypeptide(L)'
;MRNLLRALLVVEGLLFAQPLAVNTGVPLALQPGGLLTCEGDWINLAGGTFQNSGTVYLSGDLQNDDVGQFFVVGGPPGTLILNGAQQTLRGSQPIRTDTLRLEGTAAKVLATDLYIDQQLVLGDAELRTRTRFAAVRNPDPSAILRNTGFVSSDLGGYLERATDRSAPYLFPVGGYTPLRYRPVVLTPTTAALHRFAVRLANVDPTSEALPRAQRNPALCEINPLYYHYVNRLAGSDPVTLTLTYDPTDPVKGPLAQWKGQWEPTPAGTGPGPTDWTLPTWDDFSSPNFAFSAPAFTAQISASADTLNPGEP
;
A
#
# COMPACT_ATOMS: atom_id res chain seq x y z
N MET A 1 -26.11 0.32 68.41
CA MET A 1 -26.21 0.76 67.00
C MET A 1 -24.82 1.19 66.55
N ARG A 2 -24.20 0.41 65.65
CA ARG A 2 -22.83 0.60 65.13
C ARG A 2 -22.88 1.66 64.02
N ASN A 3 -22.16 2.77 64.20
CA ASN A 3 -21.93 3.73 63.13
C ASN A 3 -20.76 3.23 62.26
N LEU A 4 -21.06 2.92 61.00
CA LEU A 4 -20.11 2.48 59.99
C LEU A 4 -19.18 3.63 59.60
N LEU A 5 -17.87 3.39 59.73
CA LEU A 5 -16.81 4.13 59.09
C LEU A 5 -16.93 3.91 57.57
N ARG A 6 -17.19 4.96 56.79
CA ARG A 6 -17.05 4.93 55.32
C ARG A 6 -15.58 5.23 55.00
N ALA A 7 -14.84 4.20 54.60
CA ALA A 7 -13.53 4.37 53.99
C ALA A 7 -13.72 4.83 52.52
N LEU A 8 -13.20 6.02 52.19
CA LEU A 8 -13.08 6.49 50.82
C LEU A 8 -11.79 5.91 50.24
N LEU A 9 -11.92 4.93 49.34
CA LEU A 9 -10.80 4.36 48.60
C LEU A 9 -10.51 5.27 47.40
N VAL A 10 -9.46 6.09 47.48
CA VAL A 10 -8.92 6.81 46.32
C VAL A 10 -8.03 5.82 45.57
N VAL A 11 -8.51 5.31 44.45
CA VAL A 11 -7.68 4.58 43.49
C VAL A 11 -6.96 5.62 42.66
N GLU A 12 -5.74 5.97 43.05
CA GLU A 12 -4.84 6.73 42.19
C GLU A 12 -4.40 5.82 41.04
N GLY A 13 -5.04 5.99 39.88
CA GLY A 13 -4.52 5.42 38.65
C GLY A 13 -3.17 6.06 38.35
N LEU A 14 -2.10 5.26 38.40
CA LEU A 14 -0.79 5.67 37.91
C LEU A 14 -0.90 5.95 36.41
N LEU A 15 -1.12 7.22 36.05
CA LEU A 15 -0.94 7.70 34.68
C LEU A 15 0.57 7.75 34.43
N PHE A 16 1.11 6.71 33.80
CA PHE A 16 2.46 6.81 33.23
C PHE A 16 2.39 7.82 32.08
N ALA A 17 2.93 9.03 32.32
CA ALA A 17 3.19 9.95 31.23
C ALA A 17 4.17 9.26 30.26
N GLN A 18 3.76 9.10 29.01
CA GLN A 18 4.68 8.63 27.98
C GLN A 18 5.78 9.69 27.80
N PRO A 19 7.06 9.30 27.63
CA PRO A 19 8.10 10.26 27.26
C PRO A 19 7.65 11.06 26.03
N LEU A 20 7.86 12.37 26.04
CA LEU A 20 7.34 13.26 25.02
C LEU A 20 8.41 14.29 24.64
N ALA A 21 8.78 14.32 23.36
CA ALA A 21 9.55 15.39 22.75
C ALA A 21 8.60 16.36 22.04
N VAL A 22 8.70 17.65 22.34
CA VAL A 22 7.91 18.69 21.67
C VAL A 22 8.84 19.75 21.09
N ASN A 23 8.78 19.95 19.77
CA ASN A 23 9.40 21.09 19.12
C ASN A 23 8.36 22.22 19.00
N THR A 24 8.61 23.34 19.70
CA THR A 24 7.70 24.49 19.81
C THR A 24 8.16 25.68 18.95
N GLY A 25 8.66 25.42 17.74
CA GLY A 25 9.02 26.50 16.80
C GLY A 25 10.52 26.72 16.58
N VAL A 26 11.36 25.74 16.94
CA VAL A 26 12.82 25.89 16.88
C VAL A 26 13.42 25.03 15.75
N PRO A 27 14.36 25.58 14.97
CA PRO A 27 15.17 24.78 14.06
C PRO A 27 16.17 23.91 14.82
N LEU A 28 16.07 22.60 14.63
CA LEU A 28 17.01 21.60 15.13
C LEU A 28 17.75 20.97 13.95
N ALA A 29 18.99 20.54 14.16
CA ALA A 29 19.77 19.86 13.14
C ALA A 29 20.54 18.68 13.72
N LEU A 30 20.46 17.53 13.05
CA LEU A 30 21.29 16.37 13.30
C LEU A 30 22.35 16.28 12.20
N GLN A 31 23.61 16.35 12.59
CA GLN A 31 24.75 16.34 11.67
C GLN A 31 25.03 14.93 11.11
N PRO A 32 25.79 14.83 10.02
CA PRO A 32 26.18 13.55 9.43
C PRO A 32 26.84 12.63 10.46
N GLY A 33 26.37 11.38 10.54
CA GLY A 33 26.86 10.39 11.52
C GLY A 33 26.29 10.56 12.94
N GLY A 34 25.48 11.60 13.18
CA GLY A 34 24.78 11.78 14.44
C GLY A 34 23.70 10.70 14.67
N LEU A 35 23.47 10.37 15.94
CA LEU A 35 22.40 9.47 16.38
C LEU A 35 21.51 10.20 17.38
N LEU A 36 20.20 10.18 17.14
CA LEU A 36 19.18 10.68 18.06
C LEU A 36 18.21 9.55 18.40
N THR A 37 17.93 9.34 19.68
CA THR A 37 16.89 8.42 20.14
C THR A 37 15.80 9.19 20.86
N CYS A 38 14.55 8.97 20.46
CA CYS A 38 13.35 9.47 21.12
C CYS A 38 12.52 8.27 21.57
N GLU A 39 12.54 8.00 22.89
CA GLU A 39 11.90 6.80 23.45
C GLU A 39 10.37 6.91 23.61
N GLY A 40 9.79 8.05 23.26
CA GLY A 40 8.33 8.24 23.27
C GLY A 40 7.86 9.11 22.12
N ASP A 41 6.76 9.82 22.30
CA ASP A 41 6.12 10.57 21.23
C ASP A 41 6.98 11.77 20.82
N TRP A 42 6.96 12.11 19.52
CA TRP A 42 7.54 13.35 19.02
C TRP A 42 6.49 14.19 18.31
N ILE A 43 6.21 15.36 18.89
CA ILE A 43 5.31 16.37 18.35
C ILE A 43 6.12 17.54 17.78
N ASN A 44 5.85 17.91 16.54
CA ASN A 44 6.32 19.13 15.92
C ASN A 44 5.18 20.13 15.77
N LEU A 45 5.33 21.30 16.39
CA LEU A 45 4.37 22.39 16.33
C LEU A 45 4.87 23.51 15.42
N ALA A 46 4.01 24.50 15.16
CA ALA A 46 4.26 25.60 14.24
C ALA A 46 5.66 26.24 14.40
N GLY A 47 6.38 26.35 13.28
CA GLY A 47 7.75 26.85 13.16
C GLY A 47 8.85 25.82 13.48
N GLY A 48 8.49 24.64 13.97
CA GLY A 48 9.45 23.60 14.33
C GLY A 48 10.00 22.91 13.09
N THR A 49 11.32 22.83 12.97
CA THR A 49 11.97 22.06 11.90
C THR A 49 13.08 21.19 12.47
N PHE A 50 13.35 20.09 11.78
CA PHE A 50 14.41 19.16 12.12
C PHE A 50 15.17 18.77 10.84
N GLN A 51 16.33 19.38 10.63
CA GLN A 51 17.23 19.03 9.54
C GLN A 51 17.93 17.71 9.87
N ASN A 52 17.52 16.62 9.22
CA ASN A 52 18.05 15.29 9.51
C ASN A 52 19.16 14.91 8.52
N SER A 53 20.41 14.87 8.97
CA SER A 53 21.54 14.29 8.22
C SER A 53 22.12 13.03 8.87
N GLY A 54 21.49 12.52 9.94
CA GLY A 54 21.96 11.37 10.71
C GLY A 54 20.91 10.26 10.79
N THR A 55 20.90 9.54 11.90
CA THR A 55 19.91 8.48 12.18
C THR A 55 19.06 8.85 13.39
N VAL A 56 17.75 8.86 13.22
CA VAL A 56 16.76 9.08 14.29
C VAL A 56 16.06 7.76 14.58
N TYR A 57 16.12 7.30 15.83
CA TYR A 57 15.29 6.21 16.35
C TYR A 57 14.11 6.80 17.11
N LEU A 58 12.89 6.44 16.72
CA LEU A 58 11.66 6.87 17.38
C LEU A 58 10.82 5.65 17.75
N SER A 59 10.52 5.49 19.03
CA SER A 59 9.68 4.39 19.53
C SER A 59 8.23 4.77 19.85
N GLY A 60 7.91 6.06 20.00
CA GLY A 60 6.53 6.54 20.15
C GLY A 60 5.91 7.03 18.84
N ASP A 61 4.76 7.68 18.94
CA ASP A 61 4.06 8.24 17.79
C ASP A 61 4.74 9.51 17.25
N LEU A 62 4.49 9.82 15.98
CA LEU A 62 5.02 11.00 15.33
C LEU A 62 3.86 11.92 14.93
N GLN A 63 3.94 13.19 15.32
CA GLN A 63 2.94 14.20 15.00
C GLN A 63 3.56 15.42 14.35
N ASN A 64 3.02 15.83 13.19
CA ASN A 64 3.36 17.10 12.55
C ASN A 64 2.15 18.04 12.46
N ASP A 65 2.19 19.14 13.19
CA ASP A 65 1.24 20.25 13.11
C ASP A 65 1.88 21.54 12.59
N ASP A 66 3.13 21.47 12.13
CA ASP A 66 3.76 22.59 11.43
C ASP A 66 3.43 22.55 9.93
N VAL A 67 3.02 23.70 9.39
CA VAL A 67 2.74 23.89 7.95
C VAL A 67 3.98 23.76 7.08
N GLY A 68 5.17 23.92 7.68
CA GLY A 68 6.44 23.62 7.05
C GLY A 68 6.74 22.13 7.02
N GLN A 69 7.99 21.81 6.69
CA GLN A 69 8.47 20.43 6.67
C GLN A 69 9.09 20.14 8.03
N PHE A 70 8.48 19.21 8.78
CA PHE A 70 9.05 18.76 10.05
C PHE A 70 10.47 18.20 9.84
N PHE A 71 10.62 17.09 9.12
CA PHE A 71 11.94 16.67 8.66
C PHE A 71 12.28 17.43 7.37
N VAL A 72 13.31 18.26 7.47
CA VAL A 72 13.92 18.94 6.34
C VAL A 72 15.14 18.15 5.92
N VAL A 73 15.37 18.08 4.60
CA VAL A 73 16.48 17.34 4.01
C VAL A 73 17.81 17.86 4.55
N GLY A 74 18.60 16.94 5.11
CA GLY A 74 19.98 17.18 5.53
C GLY A 74 21.00 17.06 4.40
N GLY A 75 22.25 17.38 4.67
CA GLY A 75 23.38 17.16 3.76
C GLY A 75 24.43 16.28 4.43
N PRO A 76 24.44 14.95 4.22
CA PRO A 76 23.59 14.14 3.33
C PRO A 76 22.20 13.81 3.92
N PRO A 77 21.26 13.25 3.14
CA PRO A 77 19.92 12.85 3.61
C PRO A 77 19.97 11.87 4.79
N GLY A 78 19.12 12.08 5.79
CA GLY A 78 19.06 11.28 7.01
C GLY A 78 18.12 10.07 6.94
N THR A 79 18.11 9.28 8.01
CA THR A 79 17.19 8.15 8.20
C THR A 79 16.32 8.37 9.42
N LEU A 80 15.00 8.19 9.26
CA LEU A 80 14.05 8.02 10.35
C LEU A 80 13.74 6.53 10.51
N ILE A 81 13.97 5.99 11.70
CA ILE A 81 13.70 4.61 12.09
C ILE A 81 12.53 4.58 13.06
N LEU A 82 11.46 3.90 12.68
CA LEU A 82 10.31 3.63 13.53
C LEU A 82 10.47 2.24 14.18
N ASN A 83 11.02 2.22 15.39
CA ASN A 83 11.42 1.00 16.12
C ASN A 83 10.52 0.68 17.33
N GLY A 84 9.41 1.39 17.49
CA GLY A 84 8.42 1.12 18.52
C GLY A 84 7.54 -0.09 18.20
N ALA A 85 6.53 -0.31 19.05
CA ALA A 85 5.42 -1.22 18.75
C ALA A 85 4.53 -0.64 17.63
N GLN A 86 3.21 -0.71 17.74
CA GLN A 86 2.36 0.03 16.82
C GLN A 86 2.62 1.53 17.00
N GLN A 87 2.97 2.22 15.92
CA GLN A 87 3.20 3.67 15.93
C GLN A 87 2.25 4.35 14.95
N THR A 88 1.76 5.52 15.30
CA THR A 88 0.89 6.35 14.46
C THR A 88 1.63 7.58 13.98
N LEU A 89 1.53 7.83 12.69
CA LEU A 89 2.01 9.04 12.01
C LEU A 89 0.79 9.94 11.78
N ARG A 90 0.70 11.01 12.58
CA ARG A 90 -0.49 11.87 12.70
C ARG A 90 -0.16 13.35 12.61
N GLY A 91 -1.19 14.17 12.78
CA GLY A 91 -1.09 15.63 12.75
C GLY A 91 -1.95 16.24 11.65
N SER A 92 -2.06 17.56 11.69
CA SER A 92 -2.81 18.37 10.73
C SER A 92 -2.06 18.59 9.41
N GLN A 93 -0.78 18.22 9.35
CA GLN A 93 0.09 18.41 8.19
C GLN A 93 0.70 17.08 7.75
N PRO A 94 1.06 16.92 6.46
CA PRO A 94 1.76 15.73 6.00
C PRO A 94 3.11 15.54 6.71
N ILE A 95 3.57 14.30 6.76
CA ILE A 95 4.92 13.97 7.21
C ILE A 95 5.78 13.74 5.97
N ARG A 96 6.97 14.35 5.96
CA ARG A 96 7.99 14.15 4.94
C ARG A 96 9.24 13.59 5.60
N THR A 97 9.94 12.69 4.94
CA THR A 97 11.25 12.16 5.38
C THR A 97 12.08 11.77 4.16
N ASP A 98 13.40 11.71 4.32
CA ASP A 98 14.32 11.23 3.30
C ASP A 98 14.25 9.70 3.18
N THR A 99 14.81 9.01 4.17
CA THR A 99 14.69 7.56 4.31
C THR A 99 13.78 7.23 5.49
N LEU A 100 12.80 6.36 5.26
CA LEU A 100 11.98 5.78 6.31
C LEU A 100 12.29 4.30 6.44
N ARG A 101 12.70 3.86 7.64
CA ARG A 101 12.89 2.45 7.96
C ARG A 101 11.92 2.03 9.05
N LEU A 102 11.23 0.92 8.82
CA LEU A 102 10.33 0.31 9.79
C LEU A 102 11.05 -0.88 10.43
N GLU A 103 11.14 -0.89 11.74
CA GLU A 103 11.72 -2.02 12.49
C GLU A 103 10.63 -2.76 13.29
N GLY A 104 10.87 -4.06 13.49
CA GLY A 104 9.92 -4.99 14.06
C GLY A 104 8.83 -5.43 13.07
N THR A 105 7.75 -5.99 13.63
CA THR A 105 6.60 -6.53 12.87
C THR A 105 5.30 -5.76 13.12
N ALA A 106 5.32 -4.83 14.07
CA ALA A 106 4.14 -4.04 14.43
C ALA A 106 3.81 -3.01 13.35
N ALA A 107 2.50 -2.80 13.12
CA ALA A 107 2.04 -1.88 12.10
C ALA A 107 2.43 -0.43 12.39
N LYS A 108 2.82 0.30 11.34
CA LYS A 108 3.08 1.73 11.35
C LYS A 108 1.95 2.41 10.59
N VAL A 109 1.22 3.30 11.25
CA VAL A 109 -0.15 3.65 10.85
C VAL A 109 -0.28 5.10 10.41
N LEU A 110 -0.80 5.24 9.20
CA LEU A 110 -1.40 6.38 8.51
C LEU A 110 -2.50 7.11 9.31
N ALA A 111 -2.29 8.35 9.75
CA ALA A 111 -3.38 9.29 10.05
C ALA A 111 -3.27 10.61 9.27
N THR A 112 -2.10 10.89 8.70
CA THR A 112 -1.80 11.97 7.73
C THR A 112 -1.04 11.40 6.53
N ASP A 113 -0.94 12.14 5.44
CA ASP A 113 -0.19 11.70 4.25
C ASP A 113 1.32 11.66 4.52
N LEU A 114 2.01 10.74 3.84
CA LEU A 114 3.44 10.50 4.03
C LEU A 114 4.20 10.63 2.71
N TYR A 115 5.27 11.42 2.71
CA TYR A 115 6.21 11.54 1.61
C TYR A 115 7.59 10.99 2.01
N ILE A 116 8.12 10.09 1.19
CA ILE A 116 9.45 9.48 1.35
C ILE A 116 10.30 9.84 0.13
N ASP A 117 11.39 10.58 0.34
CA ASP A 117 12.11 11.20 -0.76
C ASP A 117 13.17 10.31 -1.37
N GLN A 118 13.75 9.41 -0.57
CA GLN A 118 14.86 8.55 -0.98
C GLN A 118 14.49 7.06 -0.95
N GLN A 119 14.19 6.51 0.23
CA GLN A 119 13.99 5.07 0.37
C GLN A 119 12.98 4.72 1.45
N LEU A 120 12.06 3.81 1.12
CA LEU A 120 11.18 3.14 2.08
C LEU A 120 11.72 1.73 2.35
N VAL A 121 12.11 1.47 3.60
CA VAL A 121 12.56 0.15 4.06
C VAL A 121 11.49 -0.42 4.98
N LEU A 122 10.64 -1.29 4.43
CA LEU A 122 9.52 -1.91 5.14
C LEU A 122 9.97 -2.97 6.16
N GLY A 123 11.12 -3.61 5.94
CA GLY A 123 11.55 -4.74 6.74
C GLY A 123 10.46 -5.83 6.77
N ASP A 124 9.98 -6.16 7.96
CA ASP A 124 8.90 -7.12 8.22
C ASP A 124 7.59 -6.47 8.69
N ALA A 125 7.51 -5.14 8.66
CA ALA A 125 6.38 -4.39 9.18
C ALA A 125 5.31 -4.10 8.12
N GLU A 126 4.08 -3.91 8.58
CA GLU A 126 2.99 -3.32 7.81
C GLU A 126 3.07 -1.79 7.88
N LEU A 127 3.12 -1.12 6.73
CA LEU A 127 2.79 0.30 6.63
C LEU A 127 1.30 0.43 6.28
N ARG A 128 0.47 0.75 7.26
CA ARG A 128 -0.98 0.83 7.08
C ARG A 128 -1.39 2.26 6.76
N THR A 129 -1.67 2.57 5.50
CA THR A 129 -2.01 3.94 5.09
C THR A 129 -3.44 4.35 5.45
N ARG A 130 -4.32 3.41 5.81
CA ARG A 130 -5.76 3.67 5.97
C ARG A 130 -6.32 4.37 4.72
N THR A 131 -6.97 5.51 4.88
CA THR A 131 -7.49 6.36 3.80
C THR A 131 -6.48 7.42 3.33
N ARG A 132 -5.22 7.36 3.79
CA ARG A 132 -4.10 8.24 3.39
C ARG A 132 -3.23 7.57 2.35
N PHE A 133 -2.26 8.30 1.82
CA PHE A 133 -1.22 7.73 0.94
C PHE A 133 0.19 7.81 1.53
N ALA A 134 1.04 6.90 1.06
CA ALA A 134 2.49 6.99 1.22
C ALA A 134 3.13 7.10 -0.18
N ALA A 135 3.86 8.19 -0.44
CA ALA A 135 4.48 8.46 -1.74
C ALA A 135 6.00 8.32 -1.67
N VAL A 136 6.54 7.33 -2.39
CA VAL A 136 7.98 7.16 -2.60
C VAL A 136 8.38 7.92 -3.86
N ARG A 137 9.13 9.01 -3.68
CA ARG A 137 9.39 10.00 -4.75
C ARG A 137 10.70 9.78 -5.49
N ASN A 138 11.60 8.95 -4.95
CA ASN A 138 12.77 8.48 -5.66
C ASN A 138 12.34 7.50 -6.77
N PRO A 139 12.60 7.82 -8.05
CA PRO A 139 12.20 6.96 -9.16
C PRO A 139 13.16 5.78 -9.39
N ASP A 140 14.12 5.54 -8.48
CA ASP A 140 14.92 4.32 -8.53
C ASP A 140 14.06 3.06 -8.27
N PRO A 141 14.13 2.01 -9.11
CA PRO A 141 13.44 0.75 -8.89
C PRO A 141 13.69 0.14 -7.50
N SER A 142 14.86 0.35 -6.91
CA SER A 142 15.28 -0.12 -5.58
C SER A 142 14.91 0.82 -4.41
N ALA A 143 14.15 1.89 -4.66
CA ALA A 143 13.69 2.82 -3.63
C ALA A 143 12.74 2.21 -2.58
N ILE A 144 12.24 0.98 -2.80
CA ILE A 144 11.47 0.24 -1.81
C ILE A 144 12.15 -1.09 -1.53
N LEU A 145 12.49 -1.32 -0.27
CA LEU A 145 13.05 -2.57 0.24
C LEU A 145 12.10 -3.23 1.23
N ARG A 146 12.04 -4.56 1.21
CA ARG A 146 11.24 -5.36 2.14
C ARG A 146 11.89 -6.72 2.38
N ASN A 147 11.56 -7.32 3.53
CA ASN A 147 11.64 -8.76 3.73
C ASN A 147 10.21 -9.33 3.59
N THR A 148 9.44 -9.41 4.67
CA THR A 148 8.01 -9.78 4.62
C THR A 148 7.04 -8.60 4.64
N GLY A 149 7.52 -7.39 4.95
CA GLY A 149 6.70 -6.18 5.13
C GLY A 149 5.94 -5.75 3.87
N PHE A 150 4.85 -5.01 4.05
CA PHE A 150 3.96 -4.61 2.95
C PHE A 150 3.20 -3.33 3.29
N VAL A 151 2.56 -2.74 2.29
CA VAL A 151 1.68 -1.58 2.45
C VAL A 151 0.22 -2.02 2.35
N SER A 152 -0.60 -1.62 3.31
CA SER A 152 -2.05 -1.87 3.31
C SER A 152 -2.83 -0.57 3.32
N SER A 153 -4.04 -0.59 2.74
CA SER A 153 -4.86 0.62 2.58
C SER A 153 -6.35 0.30 2.64
N ASP A 154 -7.11 1.23 3.23
CA ASP A 154 -8.57 1.30 3.15
C ASP A 154 -9.00 2.06 1.89
N LEU A 155 -10.30 2.13 1.61
CA LEU A 155 -10.83 2.89 0.47
C LEU A 155 -10.39 4.36 0.53
N GLY A 156 -9.70 4.80 -0.52
CA GLY A 156 -9.11 6.14 -0.63
C GLY A 156 -7.60 6.20 -0.38
N GLY A 157 -7.01 5.20 0.28
CA GLY A 157 -5.56 5.14 0.50
C GLY A 157 -4.81 4.33 -0.55
N TYR A 158 -3.49 4.55 -0.67
CA TYR A 158 -2.63 3.81 -1.61
C TYR A 158 -1.12 3.99 -1.31
N LEU A 159 -0.31 3.09 -1.87
CA LEU A 159 1.12 3.32 -2.08
C LEU A 159 1.32 4.01 -3.43
N GLU A 160 2.05 5.11 -3.44
CA GLU A 160 2.46 5.80 -4.65
C GLU A 160 3.96 5.63 -4.90
N ARG A 161 4.34 5.43 -6.16
CA ARG A 161 5.75 5.48 -6.60
C ARG A 161 5.92 6.37 -7.83
N ALA A 162 7.03 7.10 -7.85
CA ALA A 162 7.59 7.68 -9.07
C ALA A 162 8.35 6.62 -9.88
N THR A 163 8.32 6.75 -11.21
CA THR A 163 9.09 5.92 -12.16
C THR A 163 9.69 6.78 -13.26
N ASP A 164 10.83 6.41 -13.82
CA ASP A 164 11.53 7.22 -14.85
C ASP A 164 12.42 6.39 -15.81
N ARG A 165 12.26 5.06 -15.83
CA ARG A 165 13.03 4.17 -16.72
C ARG A 165 12.27 2.88 -17.01
N SER A 166 12.63 2.22 -18.10
CA SER A 166 12.11 0.89 -18.48
C SER A 166 12.72 -0.20 -17.58
N ALA A 167 12.20 -0.29 -16.36
CA ALA A 167 12.60 -1.28 -15.35
C ALA A 167 11.37 -1.71 -14.52
N PRO A 168 11.41 -2.88 -13.86
CA PRO A 168 10.30 -3.33 -13.02
C PRO A 168 10.25 -2.57 -11.69
N TYR A 169 9.11 -1.97 -11.40
CA TYR A 169 8.80 -1.30 -10.13
C TYR A 169 7.83 -2.14 -9.30
N LEU A 170 8.32 -2.69 -8.18
CA LEU A 170 7.53 -3.44 -7.21
C LEU A 170 6.64 -2.52 -6.36
N PHE A 171 5.34 -2.79 -6.31
CA PHE A 171 4.42 -2.25 -5.34
C PHE A 171 4.07 -3.36 -4.34
N PRO A 172 4.70 -3.38 -3.16
CA PRO A 172 4.50 -4.44 -2.18
C PRO A 172 3.21 -4.23 -1.39
N VAL A 173 2.06 -4.31 -2.06
CA VAL A 173 0.75 -4.10 -1.45
C VAL A 173 0.16 -5.40 -0.89
N GLY A 174 -0.63 -5.24 0.18
CA GLY A 174 -1.25 -6.35 0.91
C GLY A 174 -2.39 -5.91 1.83
N GLY A 175 -2.91 -6.85 2.61
CA GLY A 175 -3.84 -6.62 3.71
C GLY A 175 -3.56 -7.60 4.85
N TYR A 176 -3.93 -7.24 6.08
CA TYR A 176 -3.56 -8.02 7.28
C TYR A 176 -4.66 -8.96 7.80
N THR A 177 -5.94 -8.66 7.55
CA THR A 177 -7.07 -9.44 8.09
C THR A 177 -8.06 -9.85 6.99
N PRO A 178 -7.95 -11.08 6.45
CA PRO A 178 -6.84 -12.01 6.64
C PRO A 178 -5.57 -11.52 5.91
N LEU A 179 -4.40 -12.07 6.28
CA LEU A 179 -3.14 -11.70 5.66
C LEU A 179 -3.12 -12.10 4.18
N ARG A 180 -2.98 -11.13 3.29
CA ARG A 180 -2.78 -11.34 1.85
C ARG A 180 -1.69 -10.39 1.36
N TYR A 181 -0.67 -10.95 0.71
CA TYR A 181 0.32 -10.19 -0.03
C TYR A 181 0.10 -10.49 -1.52
N ARG A 182 -0.29 -9.47 -2.28
CA ARG A 182 -0.62 -9.57 -3.71
C ARG A 182 0.03 -8.40 -4.44
N PRO A 183 1.36 -8.39 -4.56
CA PRO A 183 2.08 -7.28 -5.14
C PRO A 183 1.68 -7.04 -6.60
N VAL A 184 1.94 -5.81 -7.02
CA VAL A 184 1.85 -5.39 -8.43
C VAL A 184 3.25 -5.04 -8.89
N VAL A 185 3.58 -5.40 -10.13
CA VAL A 185 4.80 -4.93 -10.80
C VAL A 185 4.39 -4.11 -12.01
N LEU A 186 4.94 -2.91 -12.11
CA LEU A 186 4.79 -2.02 -13.25
C LEU A 186 6.14 -1.83 -13.93
N THR A 187 6.21 -2.07 -15.23
CA THR A 187 7.39 -1.77 -16.04
C THR A 187 7.02 -0.73 -17.10
N PRO A 188 7.36 0.55 -16.93
CA PRO A 188 7.15 1.57 -17.96
C PRO A 188 7.80 1.19 -19.29
N THR A 189 7.20 1.54 -20.43
CA THR A 189 7.81 1.29 -21.74
C THR A 189 8.83 2.36 -22.14
N THR A 190 8.93 3.45 -21.39
CA THR A 190 9.80 4.60 -21.66
C THR A 190 10.58 5.02 -20.41
N ALA A 191 11.47 6.01 -20.58
CA ALA A 191 12.16 6.68 -19.48
C ALA A 191 11.53 8.03 -19.10
N ALA A 192 10.26 8.27 -19.47
CA ALA A 192 9.55 9.45 -19.00
C ALA A 192 9.20 9.31 -17.52
N LEU A 193 9.01 10.45 -16.85
CA LEU A 193 8.57 10.46 -15.46
C LEU A 193 7.06 10.13 -15.38
N HIS A 194 6.71 9.12 -14.59
CA HIS A 194 5.32 8.81 -14.24
C HIS A 194 5.14 8.76 -12.73
N ARG A 195 3.88 8.78 -12.30
CA ARG A 195 3.48 8.48 -10.92
C ARG A 195 2.35 7.49 -10.96
N PHE A 196 2.49 6.38 -10.24
CA PHE A 196 1.46 5.35 -10.13
C PHE A 196 1.04 5.16 -8.68
N ALA A 197 -0.26 4.94 -8.47
CA ALA A 197 -0.86 4.62 -7.19
C ALA A 197 -1.39 3.19 -7.22
N VAL A 198 -1.04 2.41 -6.20
CA VAL A 198 -1.45 1.01 -6.09
C VAL A 198 -1.99 0.70 -4.69
N ARG A 199 -3.09 -0.05 -4.65
CA ARG A 199 -3.66 -0.63 -3.43
C ARG A 199 -4.13 -2.05 -3.72
N LEU A 200 -3.90 -2.95 -2.77
CA LEU A 200 -4.70 -4.18 -2.66
C LEU A 200 -5.91 -3.86 -1.77
N ALA A 201 -7.10 -3.87 -2.36
CA ALA A 201 -8.33 -3.82 -1.58
C ALA A 201 -8.63 -5.25 -1.08
N ASN A 202 -8.32 -5.53 0.18
CA ASN A 202 -8.42 -6.86 0.79
C ASN A 202 -9.86 -7.20 1.24
N VAL A 203 -10.83 -6.94 0.36
CA VAL A 203 -12.27 -7.06 0.59
C VAL A 203 -12.99 -7.52 -0.68
N ASP A 204 -14.24 -7.98 -0.56
CA ASP A 204 -15.09 -8.24 -1.74
C ASP A 204 -15.31 -6.93 -2.51
N PRO A 205 -15.06 -6.88 -3.83
CA PRO A 205 -15.30 -5.67 -4.63
C PRO A 205 -16.72 -5.10 -4.47
N THR A 206 -17.70 -5.95 -4.21
CA THR A 206 -19.10 -5.56 -3.97
C THR A 206 -19.25 -4.64 -2.76
N SER A 207 -18.41 -4.78 -1.72
CA SER A 207 -18.47 -3.90 -0.54
C SER A 207 -17.96 -2.48 -0.82
N GLU A 208 -17.24 -2.28 -1.93
CA GLU A 208 -16.74 -0.96 -2.36
C GLU A 208 -17.46 -0.49 -3.65
N ALA A 209 -18.73 -0.88 -3.81
CA ALA A 209 -19.60 -0.48 -4.93
C ALA A 209 -19.13 -0.94 -6.32
N LEU A 210 -18.39 -2.06 -6.39
CA LEU A 210 -17.99 -2.73 -7.62
C LEU A 210 -18.66 -4.12 -7.71
N PRO A 211 -20.00 -4.19 -7.84
CA PRO A 211 -20.74 -5.44 -7.73
C PRO A 211 -20.23 -6.50 -8.71
N ARG A 212 -19.81 -7.66 -8.18
CA ARG A 212 -19.29 -8.78 -8.98
C ARG A 212 -20.32 -9.40 -9.94
N ALA A 213 -21.61 -9.17 -9.68
CA ALA A 213 -22.70 -9.58 -10.56
C ALA A 213 -22.80 -8.71 -11.82
N GLN A 214 -22.31 -7.47 -11.78
CA GLN A 214 -22.29 -6.57 -12.92
C GLN A 214 -21.01 -6.81 -13.74
N ARG A 215 -21.08 -7.82 -14.61
CA ARG A 215 -19.95 -8.28 -15.41
C ARG A 215 -20.36 -8.63 -16.82
N ASN A 216 -19.42 -8.53 -17.74
CA ASN A 216 -19.56 -9.00 -19.11
C ASN A 216 -19.91 -10.51 -19.12
N PRO A 217 -20.82 -10.98 -19.99
CA PRO A 217 -21.18 -12.40 -20.09
C PRO A 217 -20.02 -13.37 -20.36
N ALA A 218 -18.90 -12.89 -20.91
CA ALA A 218 -17.69 -13.67 -21.09
C ALA A 218 -16.97 -14.00 -19.76
N LEU A 219 -17.37 -13.40 -18.64
CA LEU A 219 -16.82 -13.62 -17.30
C LEU A 219 -17.81 -14.43 -16.45
N CYS A 220 -17.37 -15.56 -15.92
CA CYS A 220 -18.15 -16.41 -15.02
C CYS A 220 -18.09 -15.89 -13.59
N GLU A 221 -16.89 -15.53 -13.11
CA GLU A 221 -16.68 -15.10 -11.73
C GLU A 221 -15.68 -13.95 -11.65
N ILE A 222 -15.82 -13.15 -10.60
CA ILE A 222 -14.86 -12.12 -10.17
C ILE A 222 -14.39 -12.51 -8.78
N ASN A 223 -13.11 -12.31 -8.49
CA ASN A 223 -12.52 -12.67 -7.21
C ASN A 223 -13.27 -12.02 -6.03
N PRO A 224 -13.81 -12.83 -5.09
CA PRO A 224 -14.59 -12.34 -3.97
C PRO A 224 -13.76 -11.89 -2.78
N LEU A 225 -12.44 -12.14 -2.79
CA LEU A 225 -11.57 -11.94 -1.63
C LEU A 225 -10.81 -10.62 -1.67
N TYR A 226 -10.48 -10.15 -2.87
CA TYR A 226 -9.74 -8.91 -3.07
C TYR A 226 -9.88 -8.41 -4.52
N TYR A 227 -9.49 -7.16 -4.72
CA TYR A 227 -9.17 -6.59 -6.02
C TYR A 227 -8.02 -5.59 -5.89
N HIS A 228 -7.49 -5.14 -7.01
CA HIS A 228 -6.42 -4.16 -7.09
C HIS A 228 -6.94 -2.83 -7.60
N TYR A 229 -6.53 -1.76 -6.93
CA TYR A 229 -6.59 -0.41 -7.47
C TYR A 229 -5.20 -0.09 -8.03
N VAL A 230 -5.12 0.23 -9.31
CA VAL A 230 -3.90 0.61 -10.04
C VAL A 230 -4.22 1.83 -10.89
N ASN A 231 -3.69 2.99 -10.52
CA ASN A 231 -3.97 4.25 -11.20
C ASN A 231 -2.68 4.93 -11.67
N ARG A 232 -2.74 5.63 -12.81
CA ARG A 232 -1.68 6.52 -13.31
C ARG A 232 -2.04 7.95 -12.93
N LEU A 233 -1.33 8.47 -11.93
CA LEU A 233 -1.52 9.84 -11.43
C LEU A 233 -0.83 10.90 -12.31
N ALA A 234 0.24 10.52 -13.00
CA ALA A 234 0.97 11.40 -13.92
C ALA A 234 1.68 10.59 -15.03
N GLY A 235 1.90 11.25 -16.17
CA GLY A 235 2.48 10.67 -17.39
C GLY A 235 1.44 9.93 -18.24
N SER A 236 1.84 9.50 -19.43
CA SER A 236 0.91 8.98 -20.47
C SER A 236 1.41 7.73 -21.20
N ASP A 237 2.59 7.22 -20.88
CA ASP A 237 3.14 6.09 -21.61
C ASP A 237 2.58 4.75 -21.10
N PRO A 238 2.45 3.75 -21.99
CA PRO A 238 2.07 2.41 -21.60
C PRO A 238 3.04 1.76 -20.60
N VAL A 239 2.55 0.71 -19.94
CA VAL A 239 3.34 -0.11 -19.01
C VAL A 239 3.09 -1.59 -19.28
N THR A 240 4.04 -2.44 -18.94
CA THR A 240 3.71 -3.84 -18.64
C THR A 240 3.17 -3.91 -17.21
N LEU A 241 1.90 -4.31 -17.06
CA LEU A 241 1.22 -4.45 -15.77
C LEU A 241 1.15 -5.92 -15.38
N THR A 242 1.76 -6.28 -14.26
CA THR A 242 1.74 -7.65 -13.73
C THR A 242 1.10 -7.69 -12.34
N LEU A 243 0.03 -8.47 -12.20
CA LEU A 243 -0.63 -8.74 -10.91
C LEU A 243 -0.33 -10.19 -10.52
N THR A 244 -0.17 -10.42 -9.22
CA THR A 244 0.13 -11.74 -8.65
C THR A 244 -1.04 -12.28 -7.84
N TYR A 245 -1.24 -13.60 -7.86
CA TYR A 245 -2.23 -14.31 -7.06
C TYR A 245 -1.58 -15.47 -6.30
N ASP A 246 -2.28 -16.02 -5.30
CA ASP A 246 -1.89 -17.28 -4.68
C ASP A 246 -2.63 -18.45 -5.35
N PRO A 247 -2.00 -19.60 -5.62
CA PRO A 247 -2.67 -20.78 -6.18
C PRO A 247 -3.93 -21.21 -5.42
N THR A 248 -3.98 -20.94 -4.11
CA THR A 248 -5.13 -21.24 -3.25
C THR A 248 -6.27 -20.23 -3.37
N ASP A 249 -6.08 -19.12 -4.09
CA ASP A 249 -7.16 -18.17 -4.35
C ASP A 249 -8.26 -18.82 -5.19
N PRO A 250 -9.55 -18.59 -4.87
CA PRO A 250 -10.67 -19.25 -5.54
C PRO A 250 -10.80 -18.81 -7.00
N VAL A 251 -10.54 -17.53 -7.29
CA VAL A 251 -10.57 -16.95 -8.63
C VAL A 251 -9.21 -16.33 -8.92
N LYS A 252 -8.56 -16.78 -10.00
CA LYS A 252 -7.17 -16.48 -10.36
C LYS A 252 -6.99 -16.57 -11.88
N GLY A 253 -5.87 -16.08 -12.39
CA GLY A 253 -5.55 -16.12 -13.83
C GLY A 253 -5.98 -14.83 -14.54
N PRO A 254 -6.93 -14.85 -15.50
CA PRO A 254 -7.31 -13.67 -16.26
C PRO A 254 -7.76 -12.48 -15.42
N LEU A 255 -7.39 -11.27 -15.84
CA LEU A 255 -7.87 -10.04 -15.22
C LEU A 255 -9.15 -9.52 -15.89
N ALA A 256 -9.97 -8.87 -15.08
CA ALA A 256 -11.05 -8.02 -15.51
C ALA A 256 -10.84 -6.60 -14.97
N GLN A 257 -11.22 -5.59 -15.74
CA GLN A 257 -11.18 -4.19 -15.34
C GLN A 257 -12.61 -3.66 -15.18
N TRP A 258 -12.86 -2.87 -14.15
CA TRP A 258 -14.17 -2.24 -13.94
C TRP A 258 -14.34 -1.05 -14.88
N LYS A 259 -15.36 -1.05 -15.75
CA LYS A 259 -15.73 0.07 -16.64
C LYS A 259 -17.22 0.40 -16.56
N GLY A 260 -17.73 0.49 -15.33
CA GLY A 260 -19.16 0.45 -15.06
C GLY A 260 -19.74 -0.96 -15.07
N GLN A 261 -18.99 -1.95 -15.51
CA GLN A 261 -19.14 -3.38 -15.26
C GLN A 261 -17.76 -4.03 -15.34
N TRP A 262 -17.58 -5.24 -14.83
CA TRP A 262 -16.33 -5.98 -15.02
C TRP A 262 -16.20 -6.43 -16.48
N GLU A 263 -15.17 -5.98 -17.17
CA GLU A 263 -14.86 -6.35 -18.55
C GLU A 263 -13.55 -7.12 -18.65
N PRO A 264 -13.46 -8.14 -19.51
CA PRO A 264 -12.23 -8.89 -19.70
C PRO A 264 -11.12 -7.97 -20.22
N THR A 265 -9.92 -8.09 -19.66
CA THR A 265 -8.73 -7.49 -20.27
C THR A 265 -8.26 -8.37 -21.45
N PRO A 266 -7.41 -7.86 -22.36
CA PRO A 266 -6.76 -8.69 -23.37
C PRO A 266 -6.06 -9.90 -22.75
N ALA A 267 -5.94 -10.98 -23.52
CA ALA A 267 -5.24 -12.17 -23.07
C ALA A 267 -3.81 -11.81 -22.64
N GLY A 268 -3.50 -12.14 -21.39
CA GLY A 268 -2.18 -12.00 -20.82
C GLY A 268 -1.52 -13.35 -20.68
N THR A 269 -0.20 -13.40 -20.80
CA THR A 269 0.61 -14.54 -20.35
C THR A 269 1.47 -14.04 -19.22
N GLY A 270 1.19 -14.49 -18.00
CA GLY A 270 2.08 -14.25 -16.87
C GLY A 270 3.46 -14.88 -17.10
N PRO A 271 4.58 -14.27 -16.66
CA PRO A 271 5.90 -14.89 -16.71
C PRO A 271 6.03 -16.10 -15.76
N GLY A 272 5.08 -16.32 -14.84
CA GLY A 272 5.05 -17.45 -13.92
C GLY A 272 3.66 -18.08 -13.76
N PRO A 273 3.55 -19.17 -12.98
CA PRO A 273 2.27 -19.87 -12.78
C PRO A 273 1.29 -19.13 -11.85
N THR A 274 1.72 -18.01 -11.25
CA THR A 274 0.99 -17.27 -10.20
C THR A 274 0.83 -15.78 -10.50
N ASP A 275 0.95 -15.40 -11.76
CA ASP A 275 0.78 -14.01 -12.19
C ASP A 275 0.01 -13.90 -13.50
N TRP A 276 -0.50 -12.70 -13.75
CA TRP A 276 -1.11 -12.32 -15.00
C TRP A 276 -0.54 -10.99 -15.46
N THR A 277 -0.11 -10.96 -16.71
CA THR A 277 0.61 -9.81 -17.29
C THR A 277 -0.16 -9.26 -18.47
N LEU A 278 -0.42 -7.95 -18.42
CA LEU A 278 -0.95 -7.16 -19.52
C LEU A 278 0.21 -6.38 -20.16
N PRO A 279 0.74 -6.84 -21.31
CA PRO A 279 1.81 -6.12 -21.99
C PRO A 279 1.27 -4.81 -22.57
N THR A 280 2.07 -3.75 -22.53
CA THR A 280 1.74 -2.44 -23.15
C THR A 280 0.37 -1.89 -22.73
N TRP A 281 -0.02 -2.12 -21.49
CA TRP A 281 -1.25 -1.61 -20.90
C TRP A 281 -1.21 -0.08 -20.79
N ASP A 282 -2.22 0.58 -21.35
CA ASP A 282 -2.33 2.04 -21.34
C ASP A 282 -3.71 2.55 -20.88
N ASP A 283 -4.65 1.63 -20.63
CA ASP A 283 -5.99 2.00 -20.20
C ASP A 283 -6.09 2.16 -18.68
N PHE A 284 -5.82 3.38 -18.23
CA PHE A 284 -6.01 3.83 -16.85
C PHE A 284 -7.30 4.66 -16.66
N SER A 285 -8.26 4.55 -17.58
CA SER A 285 -9.54 5.27 -17.48
C SER A 285 -10.37 4.86 -16.24
N SER A 286 -10.12 3.65 -15.75
CA SER A 286 -10.63 3.14 -14.48
C SER A 286 -9.54 2.35 -13.75
N PRO A 287 -9.36 2.55 -12.44
CA PRO A 287 -8.22 1.99 -11.74
C PRO A 287 -8.46 0.59 -11.17
N ASN A 288 -9.67 0.03 -11.25
CA ASN A 288 -10.00 -1.20 -10.53
C ASN A 288 -9.86 -2.45 -11.41
N PHE A 289 -9.05 -3.39 -10.94
CA PHE A 289 -8.74 -4.67 -11.60
C PHE A 289 -9.01 -5.82 -10.63
N ALA A 290 -9.61 -6.91 -11.10
CA ALA A 290 -9.81 -8.12 -10.30
C ALA A 290 -9.47 -9.36 -11.11
N PHE A 291 -8.98 -10.40 -10.45
CA PHE A 291 -8.91 -11.72 -11.07
C PHE A 291 -10.32 -12.23 -11.38
N SER A 292 -10.44 -12.94 -12.49
CA SER A 292 -11.70 -13.41 -13.06
C SER A 292 -11.56 -14.82 -13.60
N ALA A 293 -12.68 -15.55 -13.66
CA ALA A 293 -12.78 -16.82 -14.35
C ALA A 293 -13.58 -16.62 -15.66
N PRO A 294 -13.11 -17.12 -16.80
CA PRO A 294 -13.85 -17.03 -18.06
C PRO A 294 -15.12 -17.88 -18.02
N ALA A 295 -16.15 -17.47 -18.76
CA ALA A 295 -17.32 -18.29 -19.02
C ALA A 295 -16.94 -19.48 -19.91
N PHE A 296 -17.34 -20.69 -19.52
CA PHE A 296 -17.16 -21.86 -20.36
C PHE A 296 -18.19 -21.83 -21.50
N THR A 297 -17.72 -21.79 -22.75
CA THR A 297 -18.60 -22.03 -23.90
C THR A 297 -18.53 -23.52 -24.22
N ALA A 298 -19.51 -24.29 -23.74
CA ALA A 298 -19.66 -25.67 -24.21
C ALA A 298 -20.21 -25.65 -25.64
N GLN A 299 -19.38 -25.96 -26.63
CA GLN A 299 -19.88 -26.27 -27.96
C GLN A 299 -20.29 -27.75 -27.98
N ILE A 300 -21.60 -28.01 -28.00
CA ILE A 300 -22.11 -29.34 -28.33
C ILE A 300 -22.05 -29.46 -29.86
N SER A 301 -21.06 -30.15 -30.40
CA SER A 301 -21.12 -30.65 -31.76
C SER A 301 -21.92 -31.96 -31.74
N ALA A 302 -23.13 -31.93 -32.28
CA ALA A 302 -23.78 -33.17 -32.68
C ALA A 302 -23.05 -33.68 -33.93
N SER A 303 -22.38 -34.84 -33.88
CA SER A 303 -22.11 -35.56 -35.11
C SER A 303 -23.44 -36.17 -35.56
N ALA A 304 -23.82 -35.95 -36.81
CA ALA A 304 -24.89 -36.74 -37.39
C ALA A 304 -24.46 -38.20 -37.33
N ASP A 305 -25.23 -39.02 -36.62
CA ASP A 305 -25.06 -40.47 -36.68
C ASP A 305 -25.58 -40.88 -38.07
N THR A 306 -24.68 -40.96 -39.04
CA THR A 306 -25.03 -41.50 -40.35
C THR A 306 -25.13 -43.00 -40.19
N LEU A 307 -26.30 -43.48 -39.80
CA LEU A 307 -26.66 -44.88 -40.02
C LEU A 307 -26.69 -45.09 -41.53
N ASN A 308 -25.72 -45.84 -42.05
CA ASN A 308 -25.78 -46.30 -43.42
C ASN A 308 -27.02 -47.18 -43.57
N PRO A 309 -27.79 -47.06 -44.68
CA PRO A 309 -28.89 -47.96 -44.94
C PRO A 309 -28.39 -49.41 -44.99
N GLY A 310 -28.71 -50.22 -43.97
CA GLY A 310 -28.43 -51.66 -43.95
C GLY A 310 -27.43 -52.17 -42.91
N GLU A 311 -26.98 -51.37 -41.96
CA GLU A 311 -26.39 -51.92 -40.72
C GLU A 311 -27.52 -52.22 -39.70
N PRO A 312 -27.50 -53.36 -39.01
CA PRO A 312 -28.60 -53.82 -38.15
C PRO A 312 -28.87 -52.91 -36.95
#